data_AF-A0A9E3RV23-F1
#
_entry.id   AF-A0A9E3RV23-F1
#
_cell.length_a   1.000
_cell.length_b   1.000
_cell.length_c   1.000
_cell.angle_alpha   90.00
_cell.angle_beta   90.00
_cell.angle_gamma   90.00
#
_symmetry.space_group_name_H-M   'P 1'
#
loop_
_entity.id
_entity.type
_entity.pdbx_description
1 polymer ?
#
loop_
_entity_poly.entity_id
_entity_poly.type
_entity_poly.pdbx_seq_one_letter_code
_entity_poly.pdbx_strand_id
1 'polypeptide(L)'
;MARSAPLQPIHPGNTLWSFSTADFPAYWTSLEQSDLMKRLAADWPRPQAAAELSARLSTGIRPTPTRWKLWLGYRLAVSQTPDGIGISAYPGWLLRFVDNLSIFLLRKRDAEGIAQYKDWYYTWREGFLIASTSRAYVVSCKTHPDPTPLQCRADGAPVFEWTGSSEGQIRFLPGDGFPIEGSIKVPVSDGATPITLSRAYPQPPALCITARDTATLQSMGAILANTLKRFDAWNWTTQFASTYARQSGISTDLFSFPTGAEQVSLALVSIDTSHTLPVPMFAVAARGSGATQILPTDVPVPAPSVSYEWNGFLGNMVPLLGSQMSLYTCVANDDFLMANSEPIMSDLAGRLALGPAENGDVDVVISADWKMMAKVLTSLAQFAGEYELLPRLNADDVRYTVLPKFTGLSKLGTMTLSGRSNKGRIDFTGLLFQPGGVDEP
;
A
#
# COMPACT_ATOMS: atom_id res chain seq x y z
N MET A 1 13.38 23.57 -32.65
CA MET A 1 12.66 22.66 -33.57
C MET A 1 12.67 21.27 -32.97
N ALA A 2 11.59 20.83 -32.32
CA ALA A 2 11.50 19.50 -31.71
C ALA A 2 10.38 18.71 -32.41
N ARG A 3 10.72 18.09 -33.55
CA ARG A 3 9.92 17.00 -34.12
C ARG A 3 10.62 15.69 -33.76
N SER A 4 10.10 15.00 -32.76
CA SER A 4 10.23 13.55 -32.67
C SER A 4 9.05 13.06 -31.85
N ALA A 5 8.36 12.02 -32.32
CA ALA A 5 7.36 11.30 -31.53
C ALA A 5 7.89 11.09 -30.10
N PRO A 6 7.05 11.16 -29.05
CA PRO A 6 7.53 11.02 -27.69
C PRO A 6 8.07 9.60 -27.54
N LEU A 7 9.39 9.42 -27.72
CA LEU A 7 10.10 8.15 -27.53
C LEU A 7 9.79 7.66 -26.11
N GLN A 8 8.95 6.63 -25.97
CA GLN A 8 8.52 6.14 -24.66
C GLN A 8 9.53 5.11 -24.13
N PRO A 9 9.79 5.07 -22.82
CA PRO A 9 10.63 4.02 -22.26
C PRO A 9 10.06 2.63 -22.57
N ILE A 10 10.95 1.66 -22.71
CA ILE A 10 10.64 0.30 -23.18
C ILE A 10 10.77 -0.70 -22.04
N HIS A 11 9.79 -1.59 -21.89
CA HIS A 11 9.86 -2.78 -21.05
C HIS A 11 9.30 -4.02 -21.78
N PRO A 12 9.55 -5.24 -21.26
CA PRO A 12 9.03 -6.47 -21.87
C PRO A 12 7.49 -6.57 -21.79
N GLY A 13 6.86 -7.31 -22.71
CA GLY A 13 5.40 -7.52 -22.68
C GLY A 13 4.90 -8.35 -21.49
N ASN A 14 5.77 -9.13 -20.84
CA ASN A 14 5.48 -9.92 -19.64
C ASN A 14 5.75 -9.16 -18.32
N THR A 15 5.72 -7.83 -18.34
CA THR A 15 5.93 -6.99 -17.16
C THR A 15 4.83 -7.18 -16.12
N LEU A 16 5.23 -7.49 -14.89
CA LEU A 16 4.38 -7.65 -13.71
C LEU A 16 4.00 -6.32 -13.08
N TRP A 17 4.95 -5.38 -13.06
CA TRP A 17 4.71 -3.98 -12.70
C TRP A 17 5.75 -3.07 -13.35
N SER A 18 5.36 -1.83 -13.58
CA SER A 18 6.18 -0.75 -14.11
C SER A 18 6.03 0.50 -13.24
N PHE A 19 7.10 1.28 -13.14
CA PHE A 19 7.11 2.65 -12.67
C PHE A 19 7.71 3.49 -13.77
N SER A 20 7.06 4.57 -14.18
CA SER A 20 7.58 5.44 -15.23
C SER A 20 7.32 6.92 -14.96
N THR A 21 8.19 7.77 -15.49
CA THR A 21 8.04 9.22 -15.46
C THR A 21 8.76 9.86 -16.64
N ALA A 22 8.19 10.95 -17.16
CA ALA A 22 8.79 11.72 -18.24
C ALA A 22 9.94 12.64 -17.77
N ASP A 23 9.97 13.02 -16.49
CA ASP A 23 10.99 13.89 -15.87
C ASP A 23 11.26 13.46 -14.41
N PHE A 24 12.02 12.38 -14.26
CA PHE A 24 12.42 11.86 -12.95
C PHE A 24 13.21 12.87 -12.10
N PRO A 25 14.18 13.65 -12.63
CA PRO A 25 14.83 14.70 -11.87
C PRO A 25 13.87 15.73 -11.28
N ALA A 26 12.90 16.22 -12.08
CA ALA A 26 11.92 17.19 -11.59
C ALA A 26 11.00 16.59 -10.53
N TYR A 27 10.52 15.36 -10.74
CA TYR A 27 9.75 14.62 -9.73
C TYR A 27 10.52 14.47 -8.41
N TRP A 28 11.78 14.03 -8.48
CA TRP A 28 12.63 13.87 -7.29
C TRP A 28 12.82 15.20 -6.55
N THR A 29 13.12 16.28 -7.27
CA THR A 29 13.26 17.61 -6.68
C THR A 29 11.96 18.10 -6.04
N SER A 30 10.82 17.89 -6.70
CA SER A 30 9.50 18.23 -6.14
C SER A 30 9.21 17.45 -4.86
N LEU A 31 9.51 16.15 -4.84
CA LEU A 31 9.41 15.32 -3.64
C LEU A 31 10.29 15.86 -2.52
N GLU A 32 11.58 16.11 -2.75
CA GLU A 32 12.51 16.66 -1.74
C GLU A 32 12.07 18.03 -1.19
N GLN A 33 11.46 18.87 -2.03
CA GLN A 33 11.03 20.22 -1.66
C GLN A 33 9.64 20.28 -1.04
N SER A 34 8.87 19.19 -1.10
CA SER A 34 7.53 19.11 -0.53
C SER A 34 7.53 19.35 0.99
N ASP A 35 6.47 19.96 1.50
CA ASP A 35 6.31 20.16 2.94
C ASP A 35 6.23 18.84 3.71
N LEU A 36 5.74 17.79 3.06
CA LEU A 36 5.81 16.43 3.58
C LEU A 36 7.25 16.03 3.91
N MET A 37 8.16 16.18 2.94
CA MET A 37 9.53 15.74 3.14
C MET A 37 10.27 16.59 4.17
N LYS A 38 9.96 17.89 4.25
CA LYS A 38 10.49 18.76 5.30
C LYS A 38 10.03 18.31 6.69
N ARG A 39 8.76 17.93 6.85
CA ARG A 39 8.21 17.40 8.12
C ARG A 39 8.87 16.08 8.49
N LEU A 40 9.00 15.16 7.54
CA LEU A 40 9.67 13.88 7.77
C LEU A 40 11.15 14.06 8.14
N ALA A 41 11.84 15.00 7.50
CA ALA A 41 13.26 15.27 7.73
C ALA A 41 13.59 15.73 9.16
N ALA A 42 12.60 16.23 9.92
CA ALA A 42 12.79 16.64 11.31
C ALA A 42 13.16 15.46 12.23
N ASP A 43 12.53 14.29 12.04
CA ASP A 43 12.79 13.08 12.86
C ASP A 43 13.48 11.97 12.07
N TRP A 44 13.43 12.04 10.74
CA TRP A 44 14.08 11.12 9.82
C TRP A 44 14.92 11.91 8.81
N PRO A 45 16.15 12.33 9.15
CA PRO A 45 16.91 13.31 8.35
C PRO A 45 17.18 12.94 6.89
N ARG A 46 17.15 11.64 6.55
CA ARG A 46 17.36 11.16 5.17
C ARG A 46 16.41 10.02 4.79
N PRO A 47 15.14 10.30 4.48
CA PRO A 47 14.14 9.28 4.20
C PRO A 47 14.45 8.42 2.97
N GLN A 48 15.17 9.01 2.03
CA GLN A 48 15.55 8.38 0.77
C GLN A 48 16.93 7.69 0.83
N ALA A 49 17.65 7.74 1.95
CA ALA A 49 19.03 7.26 2.03
C ALA A 49 19.20 5.79 1.64
N ALA A 50 18.24 4.92 1.98
CA ALA A 50 18.29 3.50 1.62
C ALA A 50 18.19 3.31 0.09
N ALA A 51 17.26 4.01 -0.57
CA ALA A 51 17.12 4.00 -2.02
C ALA A 51 18.35 4.62 -2.70
N GLU A 52 18.85 5.76 -2.19
CA GLU A 52 20.07 6.39 -2.68
C GLU A 52 21.29 5.46 -2.58
N LEU A 53 21.46 4.78 -1.44
CA LEU A 53 22.56 3.85 -1.20
C LEU A 53 22.47 2.64 -2.12
N SER A 54 21.28 2.05 -2.26
CA SER A 54 21.05 0.92 -3.18
C SER A 54 21.42 1.30 -4.61
N ALA A 55 20.88 2.41 -5.12
CA ALA A 55 21.21 2.91 -6.45
C ALA A 55 22.70 3.23 -6.61
N ARG A 56 23.36 3.78 -5.59
CA ARG A 56 24.81 4.04 -5.60
C ARG A 56 25.63 2.76 -5.65
N LEU A 57 25.28 1.75 -4.86
CA LEU A 57 25.99 0.46 -4.86
C LEU A 57 25.82 -0.25 -6.21
N SER A 58 24.64 -0.18 -6.80
CA SER A 58 24.36 -0.80 -8.10
C SER A 58 25.01 -0.09 -9.28
N THR A 59 24.95 1.25 -9.33
CA THR A 59 25.39 2.04 -10.50
C THR A 59 26.77 2.66 -10.35
N GLY A 60 27.29 2.76 -9.13
CA GLY A 60 28.48 3.56 -8.79
C GLY A 60 28.23 5.08 -8.76
N ILE A 61 27.03 5.54 -9.10
CA ILE A 61 26.68 6.96 -9.18
C ILE A 61 25.82 7.32 -7.97
N ARG A 62 26.17 8.40 -7.25
CA ARG A 62 25.27 8.96 -6.24
C ARG A 62 24.06 9.59 -6.95
N PRO A 63 22.82 9.09 -6.72
CA PRO A 63 21.65 9.64 -7.38
C PRO A 63 21.33 10.99 -6.73
N THR A 64 21.58 12.06 -7.45
CA THR A 64 21.00 13.38 -7.18
C THR A 64 20.30 13.84 -8.45
N PRO A 65 19.28 14.71 -8.40
CA PRO A 65 18.56 15.15 -9.60
C PRO A 65 19.50 15.63 -10.72
N THR A 66 20.50 16.45 -10.38
CA THR A 66 21.51 16.94 -11.34
C THR A 66 22.38 15.83 -11.92
N ARG A 67 22.87 14.90 -11.09
CA ARG A 67 23.71 13.79 -11.55
C ARG A 67 22.90 12.80 -12.39
N TRP A 68 21.66 12.52 -11.98
CA TRP A 68 20.74 11.69 -12.73
C TRP A 68 20.52 12.27 -14.12
N LYS A 69 20.13 13.54 -14.20
CA LYS A 69 19.94 14.25 -15.48
C LYS A 69 21.17 14.17 -16.39
N LEU A 70 22.37 14.31 -15.82
CA LEU A 70 23.62 14.28 -16.56
C LEU A 70 23.96 12.89 -17.12
N TRP A 71 23.71 11.83 -16.34
CA TRP A 71 24.04 10.45 -16.70
C TRP A 71 22.90 9.70 -17.40
N LEU A 72 21.72 9.68 -16.78
CA LEU A 72 20.54 8.89 -17.17
C LEU A 72 19.43 9.71 -17.83
N GLY A 73 19.56 11.05 -17.86
CA GLY A 73 18.62 11.94 -18.54
C GLY A 73 17.34 12.19 -17.74
N TYR A 74 16.25 12.52 -18.44
CA TYR A 74 14.97 12.91 -17.81
C TYR A 74 14.02 11.72 -17.61
N ARG A 75 13.91 10.88 -18.64
CA ARG A 75 12.93 9.78 -18.66
C ARG A 75 13.47 8.59 -17.90
N LEU A 76 12.64 8.03 -17.04
CA LEU A 76 12.93 6.81 -16.31
C LEU A 76 11.73 5.87 -16.43
N ALA A 77 12.04 4.60 -16.68
CA ALA A 77 11.16 3.50 -16.37
C ALA A 77 11.91 2.40 -15.62
N VAL A 78 11.23 1.83 -14.63
CA VAL A 78 11.67 0.65 -13.91
C VAL A 78 10.56 -0.37 -14.06
N SER A 79 10.89 -1.61 -14.37
CA SER A 79 9.87 -2.65 -14.48
C SER A 79 10.39 -3.99 -14.03
N GLN A 80 9.50 -4.78 -13.45
CA GLN A 80 9.76 -6.16 -13.06
C GLN A 80 9.05 -7.12 -14.01
N THR A 81 9.76 -8.18 -14.36
CA THR A 81 9.26 -9.37 -15.07
C THR A 81 9.55 -10.60 -14.22
N PRO A 82 9.03 -11.79 -14.59
CA PRO A 82 9.48 -13.04 -13.99
C PRO A 82 11.00 -13.27 -14.09
N ASP A 83 11.63 -12.74 -15.15
CA ASP A 83 13.05 -12.92 -15.43
C ASP A 83 13.96 -11.96 -14.64
N GLY A 84 13.40 -10.89 -14.07
CA GLY A 84 14.17 -9.91 -13.31
C GLY A 84 13.60 -8.49 -13.37
N ILE A 85 14.32 -7.57 -12.70
CA ILE A 85 14.02 -6.14 -12.66
C ILE A 85 14.99 -5.41 -13.59
N GLY A 86 14.49 -4.47 -14.39
CA GLY A 86 15.32 -3.66 -15.26
C GLY A 86 14.92 -2.19 -15.27
N ILE A 87 15.83 -1.38 -15.80
CA ILE A 87 15.73 0.06 -15.92
C ILE A 87 15.82 0.41 -17.40
N SER A 88 14.93 1.28 -17.86
CA SER A 88 14.96 1.91 -19.18
C SER A 88 15.05 3.42 -18.99
N ALA A 89 16.13 4.03 -19.44
CA ALA A 89 16.35 5.47 -19.30
C ALA A 89 16.76 6.06 -20.65
N TYR A 90 16.49 7.34 -20.87
CA TYR A 90 16.99 8.05 -22.05
C TYR A 90 18.26 8.82 -21.66
N PRO A 91 19.44 8.18 -21.73
CA PRO A 91 20.62 8.69 -21.05
C PRO A 91 21.13 9.99 -21.63
N GLY A 92 21.75 10.75 -20.73
CA GLY A 92 22.45 11.99 -21.06
C GLY A 92 23.71 11.74 -21.89
N TRP A 93 24.32 12.85 -22.32
CA TRP A 93 25.48 12.83 -23.21
C TRP A 93 26.71 12.16 -22.59
N LEU A 94 26.90 12.25 -21.26
CA LEU A 94 28.07 11.66 -20.60
C LEU A 94 28.07 10.14 -20.72
N LEU A 95 26.94 9.50 -20.47
CA LEU A 95 26.87 8.04 -20.53
C LEU A 95 27.05 7.54 -21.97
N ARG A 96 26.48 8.26 -22.95
CA ARG A 96 26.70 7.99 -24.38
C ARG A 96 28.17 8.14 -24.78
N PHE A 97 28.85 9.18 -24.28
CA PHE A 97 30.26 9.41 -24.54
C PHE A 97 31.13 8.29 -23.93
N VAL A 98 30.88 7.93 -22.67
CA VAL A 98 31.59 6.85 -21.98
C VAL A 98 31.36 5.49 -22.67
N ASP A 99 30.13 5.18 -23.09
CA ASP A 99 29.85 3.93 -23.81
C ASP A 99 30.60 3.88 -25.15
N ASN A 100 30.55 4.96 -25.94
CA ASN A 100 31.28 5.07 -27.21
C ASN A 100 32.80 4.90 -27.02
N LEU A 101 33.37 5.52 -25.99
CA LEU A 101 34.79 5.38 -25.66
C LEU A 101 35.11 3.95 -25.21
N SER A 102 34.23 3.32 -24.42
CA SER A 102 34.44 1.95 -23.93
C SER A 102 34.37 0.89 -25.03
N ILE A 103 33.50 1.09 -26.03
CA ILE A 103 33.40 0.26 -27.23
C ILE A 103 34.68 0.39 -28.06
N PHE A 104 35.22 1.61 -28.17
CA PHE A 104 36.44 1.87 -28.90
C PHE A 104 37.68 1.23 -28.23
N LEU A 105 37.74 1.24 -26.89
CA LEU A 105 38.95 0.84 -26.17
C LEU A 105 38.99 -0.62 -25.72
N LEU A 106 37.90 -1.19 -25.16
CA LEU A 106 38.04 -2.35 -24.26
C LEU A 106 36.89 -3.36 -24.22
N ARG A 107 35.68 -3.05 -24.72
CA ARG A 107 34.50 -3.93 -24.51
C ARG A 107 33.99 -4.60 -25.77
N LYS A 108 34.02 -5.94 -25.77
CA LYS A 108 33.29 -6.76 -26.75
C LYS A 108 31.82 -6.85 -26.33
N ARG A 109 30.93 -6.53 -27.27
CA ARG A 109 29.51 -6.92 -27.19
C ARG A 109 29.39 -8.39 -27.57
N ASP A 110 28.38 -9.07 -27.04
CA ASP A 110 28.08 -10.43 -27.48
C ASP A 110 27.46 -10.47 -28.89
N ALA A 111 27.17 -11.67 -29.41
CA ALA A 111 26.58 -11.87 -30.73
C ALA A 111 25.20 -11.19 -30.88
N GLU A 112 24.50 -10.99 -29.77
CA GLU A 112 23.21 -10.30 -29.72
C GLU A 112 23.37 -8.79 -29.51
N GLY A 113 24.59 -8.25 -29.50
CA GLY A 113 24.86 -6.82 -29.32
C GLY A 113 24.55 -6.32 -27.90
N ILE A 114 24.56 -7.20 -26.90
CA ILE A 114 24.42 -6.87 -25.49
C ILE A 114 25.81 -6.68 -24.89
N ALA A 115 25.96 -5.62 -24.10
CA ALA A 115 27.18 -5.31 -23.37
C ALA A 115 26.99 -5.64 -21.89
N GLN A 116 28.10 -5.80 -21.18
CA GLN A 116 28.11 -6.08 -19.74
C GLN A 116 28.98 -5.06 -18.99
N TYR A 117 28.46 -4.54 -17.88
CA TYR A 117 29.19 -3.72 -16.90
C TYR A 117 28.98 -4.33 -15.52
N LYS A 118 30.04 -4.93 -14.94
CA LYS A 118 29.94 -5.70 -13.69
C LYS A 118 28.83 -6.76 -13.82
N ASP A 119 27.86 -6.74 -12.92
CA ASP A 119 26.72 -7.68 -12.89
C ASP A 119 25.53 -7.21 -13.75
N TRP A 120 25.67 -6.09 -14.49
CA TRP A 120 24.61 -5.54 -15.32
C TRP A 120 24.82 -5.86 -16.79
N TYR A 121 23.79 -6.42 -17.42
CA TYR A 121 23.64 -6.51 -18.86
C TYR A 121 22.93 -5.25 -19.35
N TYR A 122 23.35 -4.73 -20.51
CA TYR A 122 22.68 -3.57 -21.09
C TYR A 122 22.72 -3.57 -22.61
N THR A 123 21.74 -2.89 -23.21
CA THR A 123 21.67 -2.66 -24.65
C THR A 123 21.05 -1.31 -24.95
N TRP A 124 21.17 -0.88 -26.20
CA TRP A 124 20.59 0.35 -26.70
C TRP A 124 19.47 0.04 -27.69
N ARG A 125 18.30 0.66 -27.52
CA ARG A 125 17.18 0.58 -28.45
C ARG A 125 16.54 1.95 -28.57
N GLU A 126 16.45 2.47 -29.80
CA GLU A 126 15.79 3.76 -30.09
C GLU A 126 16.31 4.93 -29.22
N GLY A 127 17.59 4.89 -28.87
CA GLY A 127 18.23 5.89 -28.02
C GLY A 127 18.01 5.71 -26.52
N PHE A 128 17.20 4.75 -26.08
CA PHE A 128 17.12 4.32 -24.69
C PHE A 128 18.25 3.36 -24.34
N LEU A 129 18.75 3.50 -23.11
CA LEU A 129 19.55 2.49 -22.44
C LEU A 129 18.60 1.57 -21.66
N ILE A 130 18.66 0.29 -21.95
CA ILE A 130 17.98 -0.76 -21.18
C ILE A 130 19.05 -1.52 -20.41
N ALA A 131 18.92 -1.60 -19.09
CA ALA A 131 19.86 -2.29 -18.22
C ALA A 131 19.14 -3.17 -17.18
N SER A 132 19.67 -4.36 -16.93
CA SER A 132 19.18 -5.28 -15.89
C SER A 132 20.32 -6.19 -15.42
N THR A 133 20.21 -6.71 -14.19
CA THR A 133 21.05 -7.82 -13.73
C THR A 133 20.68 -9.16 -14.39
N SER A 134 19.53 -9.22 -15.08
CA SER A 134 19.07 -10.36 -15.86
C SER A 134 19.33 -10.15 -17.35
N ARG A 135 20.14 -11.03 -17.95
CA ARG A 135 20.36 -11.03 -19.41
C ARG A 135 19.06 -11.30 -20.17
N ALA A 136 18.24 -12.22 -19.68
CA ALA A 136 16.95 -12.57 -20.29
C ALA A 136 16.03 -11.35 -20.39
N TYR A 137 15.98 -10.51 -19.35
CA TYR A 137 15.25 -9.24 -19.38
C TYR A 137 15.70 -8.34 -20.53
N VAL A 138 17.02 -8.14 -20.70
CA VAL A 138 17.59 -7.25 -21.72
C VAL A 138 17.32 -7.78 -23.13
N VAL A 139 17.42 -9.11 -23.32
CA VAL A 139 17.05 -9.78 -24.58
C VAL A 139 15.58 -9.53 -24.88
N SER A 140 14.68 -9.77 -23.93
CA SER A 140 13.23 -9.57 -24.09
C SER A 140 12.91 -8.14 -24.49
N CYS A 141 13.52 -7.12 -23.86
CA CYS A 141 13.34 -5.73 -24.28
C CYS A 141 13.87 -5.43 -25.68
N LYS A 142 14.89 -6.15 -26.15
CA LYS A 142 15.50 -5.93 -27.47
C LYS A 142 14.70 -6.58 -28.59
N THR A 143 14.20 -7.78 -28.36
CA THR A 143 13.54 -8.62 -29.38
C THR A 143 12.03 -8.41 -29.46
N HIS A 144 11.39 -7.79 -28.46
CA HIS A 144 9.93 -7.60 -28.48
C HIS A 144 9.48 -6.76 -29.69
N PRO A 145 8.58 -7.28 -30.55
CA PRO A 145 8.21 -6.66 -31.81
C PRO A 145 7.42 -5.35 -31.64
N ASP A 146 6.67 -5.21 -30.55
CA ASP A 146 5.99 -3.98 -30.17
C ASP A 146 6.32 -3.64 -28.71
N PRO A 147 7.18 -2.65 -28.42
CA PRO A 147 7.34 -2.20 -27.04
C PRO A 147 6.02 -1.57 -26.61
N THR A 148 5.35 -2.12 -25.59
CA THR A 148 4.20 -1.43 -24.98
C THR A 148 4.72 -0.09 -24.48
N PRO A 149 4.32 1.02 -25.10
CA PRO A 149 5.00 2.27 -24.86
C PRO A 149 4.41 2.76 -23.52
N LEU A 150 5.28 2.98 -22.52
CA LEU A 150 4.85 3.41 -21.20
C LEU A 150 4.12 4.73 -21.30
N GLN A 151 2.96 4.85 -20.64
CA GLN A 151 2.18 6.09 -20.58
C GLN A 151 2.91 7.17 -19.77
N CYS A 152 4.03 7.66 -20.29
CA CYS A 152 4.66 8.90 -19.88
C CYS A 152 3.76 10.03 -20.36
N ARG A 153 2.90 10.52 -19.47
CA ARG A 153 2.06 11.67 -19.76
C ARG A 153 2.91 12.93 -19.85
N ALA A 154 2.42 13.90 -20.63
CA ALA A 154 3.11 15.16 -20.86
C ALA A 154 3.23 16.02 -19.60
N ASP A 155 2.43 15.75 -18.56
CA ASP A 155 2.46 16.41 -17.26
C ASP A 155 3.66 15.98 -16.39
N GLY A 156 4.39 14.93 -16.77
CA GLY A 156 5.57 14.44 -16.03
C GLY A 156 5.26 13.66 -14.75
N ALA A 157 3.98 13.50 -14.41
CA ALA A 157 3.53 12.76 -13.24
C ALA A 157 4.02 11.31 -13.31
N PRO A 158 4.61 10.76 -12.22
CA PRO A 158 4.95 9.35 -12.20
C PRO A 158 3.70 8.49 -12.25
N VAL A 159 3.81 7.38 -12.98
CA VAL A 159 2.77 6.35 -13.09
C VAL A 159 3.37 5.03 -12.64
N PHE A 160 2.65 4.34 -11.76
CA PHE A 160 2.91 2.97 -11.35
C PHE A 160 1.80 2.08 -11.90
N GLU A 161 2.14 1.09 -12.71
CA GLU A 161 1.18 0.15 -13.31
C GLU A 161 1.53 -1.28 -12.87
N TRP A 162 0.53 -2.14 -12.75
CA TRP A 162 0.74 -3.55 -12.47
C TRP A 162 -0.25 -4.42 -13.23
N THR A 163 0.18 -5.63 -13.56
CA THR A 163 -0.60 -6.62 -14.30
C THR A 163 -0.90 -7.84 -13.42
N GLY A 164 -1.85 -8.67 -13.83
CA GLY A 164 -2.22 -9.90 -13.13
C GLY A 164 -3.73 -10.03 -12.89
N SER A 165 -4.11 -10.70 -11.79
CA SER A 165 -5.52 -10.94 -11.44
C SER A 165 -6.32 -9.65 -11.19
N SER A 166 -5.62 -8.57 -10.83
CA SER A 166 -6.21 -7.29 -10.47
C SER A 166 -5.36 -6.17 -11.07
N GLU A 167 -5.28 -6.14 -12.39
CA GLU A 167 -4.61 -5.09 -13.17
C GLU A 167 -4.96 -3.69 -12.67
N GLY A 168 -3.99 -2.79 -12.62
CA GLY A 168 -4.29 -1.41 -12.28
C GLY A 168 -3.12 -0.45 -12.48
N GLN A 169 -3.40 0.82 -12.17
CA GLN A 169 -2.47 1.92 -12.26
C GLN A 169 -2.72 2.93 -11.14
N ILE A 170 -1.66 3.58 -10.69
CA ILE A 170 -1.65 4.72 -9.77
C ILE A 170 -0.80 5.81 -10.41
N ARG A 171 -1.32 7.03 -10.44
CA ARG A 171 -0.64 8.24 -10.86
C ARG A 171 -0.43 9.15 -9.66
N PHE A 172 0.79 9.69 -9.54
CA PHE A 172 1.16 10.63 -8.48
C PHE A 172 1.12 12.04 -9.06
N LEU A 173 0.10 12.82 -8.68
CA LEU A 173 -0.08 14.16 -9.19
C LEU A 173 0.82 15.14 -8.43
N PRO A 174 1.28 16.21 -9.08
CA PRO A 174 1.94 17.31 -8.38
C PRO A 174 0.93 18.02 -7.47
N GLY A 175 1.28 18.23 -6.21
CA GLY A 175 0.46 18.98 -5.27
C GLY A 175 0.80 18.68 -3.82
N ASP A 176 0.37 19.57 -2.93
CA ASP A 176 0.47 19.33 -1.50
C ASP A 176 -0.34 18.10 -1.11
N GLY A 177 0.22 17.29 -0.21
CA GLY A 177 -0.41 16.07 0.27
C GLY A 177 -0.32 14.86 -0.65
N PHE A 178 0.47 14.95 -1.73
CA PHE A 178 0.64 13.90 -2.74
C PHE A 178 -0.70 13.35 -3.24
N PRO A 179 -1.45 14.16 -4.02
CA PRO A 179 -2.66 13.69 -4.62
C PRO A 179 -2.37 12.51 -5.55
N ILE A 180 -3.20 11.49 -5.47
CA ILE A 180 -3.12 10.33 -6.35
C ILE A 180 -4.45 10.11 -7.04
N GLU A 181 -4.37 9.53 -8.21
CA GLU A 181 -5.51 8.97 -8.92
C GLU A 181 -5.12 7.64 -9.54
N GLY A 182 -6.08 6.81 -9.89
CA GLY A 182 -5.77 5.56 -10.52
C GLY A 182 -7.00 4.72 -10.79
N SER A 183 -6.75 3.50 -11.23
CA SER A 183 -7.80 2.53 -11.49
C SER A 183 -7.31 1.13 -11.18
N ILE A 184 -8.15 0.30 -10.59
CA ILE A 184 -7.86 -1.12 -10.35
C ILE A 184 -9.02 -1.98 -10.82
N LYS A 185 -8.72 -3.03 -11.59
CA LYS A 185 -9.70 -4.00 -12.07
C LYS A 185 -10.09 -4.92 -10.94
N VAL A 186 -11.30 -4.74 -10.44
CA VAL A 186 -11.87 -5.52 -9.34
C VAL A 186 -13.40 -5.50 -9.48
N PRO A 187 -14.08 -6.62 -9.27
CA PRO A 187 -15.53 -6.65 -9.25
C PRO A 187 -16.03 -5.84 -8.05
N VAL A 188 -16.81 -4.80 -8.33
CA VAL A 188 -17.47 -3.96 -7.34
C VAL A 188 -18.91 -3.76 -7.77
N SER A 189 -19.80 -3.77 -6.79
CA SER A 189 -21.20 -3.42 -7.00
C SER A 189 -21.35 -1.90 -7.06
N ASP A 190 -22.02 -1.41 -8.09
CA ASP A 190 -22.43 0.00 -8.16
C ASP A 190 -23.62 0.22 -7.20
N GLY A 191 -23.75 1.42 -6.63
CA GLY A 191 -24.96 1.78 -5.89
C GLY A 191 -25.14 3.28 -5.69
N ALA A 192 -26.33 3.66 -5.20
CA ALA A 192 -26.76 5.05 -5.09
C ALA A 192 -26.63 5.64 -3.68
N THR A 193 -26.49 4.80 -2.64
CA THR A 193 -26.39 5.27 -1.26
C THR A 193 -24.97 5.77 -0.96
N PRO A 194 -24.82 6.94 -0.31
CA PRO A 194 -23.51 7.50 0.01
C PRO A 194 -22.86 6.74 1.18
N ILE A 195 -21.54 6.57 1.12
CA ILE A 195 -20.77 5.95 2.21
C ILE A 195 -20.72 6.90 3.40
N THR A 196 -21.05 6.39 4.59
CA THR A 196 -21.08 7.14 5.87
C THR A 196 -20.26 6.46 6.96
N LEU A 197 -19.99 5.15 6.85
CA LEU A 197 -19.24 4.42 7.87
C LEU A 197 -17.73 4.74 7.90
N SER A 198 -17.16 5.32 6.84
CA SER A 198 -15.72 5.65 6.74
C SER A 198 -15.21 6.54 7.86
N ARG A 199 -16.08 7.37 8.44
CA ARG A 199 -15.78 8.33 9.52
C ARG A 199 -16.73 8.20 10.71
N ALA A 200 -17.42 7.06 10.82
CA ALA A 200 -18.40 6.81 11.87
C ALA A 200 -17.75 6.37 13.21
N TYR A 201 -16.50 5.88 13.16
CA TYR A 201 -15.81 5.35 14.32
C TYR A 201 -15.62 6.42 15.41
N PRO A 202 -15.85 6.10 16.70
CA PRO A 202 -15.71 7.07 17.79
C PRO A 202 -14.31 7.67 17.92
N GLN A 203 -13.28 6.91 17.54
CA GLN A 203 -11.90 7.36 17.42
C GLN A 203 -11.37 7.05 16.02
N PRO A 204 -10.51 7.91 15.44
CA PRO A 204 -9.87 7.62 14.17
C PRO A 204 -9.09 6.30 14.24
N PRO A 205 -9.42 5.29 13.41
CA PRO A 205 -8.65 4.05 13.36
C PRO A 205 -7.30 4.28 12.68
N ALA A 206 -6.32 3.41 12.95
CA ALA A 206 -5.04 3.43 12.25
C ALA A 206 -5.21 3.19 10.75
N LEU A 207 -6.11 2.28 10.37
CA LEU A 207 -6.48 1.99 8.99
C LEU A 207 -7.96 1.61 8.95
N CYS A 208 -8.70 2.10 7.97
CA CYS A 208 -10.09 1.76 7.71
C CYS A 208 -10.29 1.47 6.23
N ILE A 209 -11.05 0.42 5.93
CA ILE A 209 -11.56 0.13 4.59
C ILE A 209 -13.07 0.02 4.71
N THR A 210 -13.77 0.92 4.05
CA THR A 210 -15.22 0.92 3.95
C THR A 210 -15.62 0.63 2.51
N ALA A 211 -16.56 -0.27 2.31
CA ALA A 211 -17.10 -0.61 1.01
C ALA A 211 -18.62 -0.63 1.05
N ARG A 212 -19.24 -0.56 -0.13
CA ARG A 212 -20.69 -0.68 -0.29
C ARG A 212 -21.25 -2.03 0.15
N ASP A 213 -20.50 -3.11 -0.01
CA ASP A 213 -20.98 -4.41 0.42
C ASP A 213 -19.82 -5.31 0.85
N THR A 214 -20.20 -6.42 1.48
CA THR A 214 -19.29 -7.49 1.88
C THR A 214 -18.47 -8.02 0.71
N ALA A 215 -19.06 -8.21 -0.46
CA ALA A 215 -18.40 -8.80 -1.62
C ALA A 215 -17.27 -7.89 -2.15
N THR A 216 -17.51 -6.59 -2.18
CA THR A 216 -16.54 -5.55 -2.55
C THR A 216 -15.41 -5.51 -1.52
N LEU A 217 -15.73 -5.51 -0.23
CA LEU A 217 -14.71 -5.53 0.84
C LEU A 217 -13.83 -6.78 0.74
N GLN A 218 -14.42 -7.96 0.50
CA GLN A 218 -13.69 -9.22 0.29
C GLN A 218 -12.79 -9.15 -0.95
N SER A 219 -13.28 -8.56 -2.04
CA SER A 219 -12.49 -8.40 -3.27
C SER A 219 -11.28 -7.48 -3.05
N MET A 220 -11.46 -6.38 -2.30
CA MET A 220 -10.37 -5.50 -1.89
C MET A 220 -9.38 -6.19 -0.95
N GLY A 221 -9.88 -6.97 0.02
CA GLY A 221 -9.06 -7.78 0.91
C GLY A 221 -8.23 -8.82 0.17
N ALA A 222 -8.79 -9.49 -0.85
CA ALA A 222 -8.09 -10.46 -1.68
C ALA A 222 -6.95 -9.81 -2.48
N ILE A 223 -7.16 -8.60 -2.99
CA ILE A 223 -6.13 -7.81 -3.69
C ILE A 223 -4.99 -7.46 -2.74
N LEU A 224 -5.32 -6.93 -1.56
CA LEU A 224 -4.32 -6.60 -0.56
C LEU A 224 -3.54 -7.85 -0.13
N ALA A 225 -4.22 -8.96 0.16
CA ALA A 225 -3.59 -10.22 0.52
C ALA A 225 -2.67 -10.75 -0.59
N ASN A 226 -3.09 -10.71 -1.86
CA ASN A 226 -2.26 -11.15 -2.98
C ASN A 226 -1.04 -10.26 -3.21
N THR A 227 -1.16 -8.96 -2.91
CA THR A 227 -0.03 -8.03 -2.93
C THR A 227 0.93 -8.32 -1.79
N LEU A 228 0.39 -8.57 -0.59
CA LEU A 228 1.18 -8.82 0.61
C LEU A 228 1.90 -10.17 0.59
N LYS A 229 1.37 -11.21 -0.08
CA LYS A 229 2.02 -12.52 -0.28
C LYS A 229 3.43 -12.46 -0.88
N ARG A 230 3.79 -11.35 -1.52
CA ARG A 230 5.14 -11.10 -2.06
C ARG A 230 6.17 -10.79 -0.98
N PHE A 231 5.73 -10.47 0.24
CA PHE A 231 6.61 -10.23 1.38
C PHE A 231 6.66 -11.48 2.27
N ASP A 232 7.86 -11.93 2.62
CA ASP A 232 8.06 -13.12 3.47
C ASP A 232 7.33 -13.01 4.81
N ALA A 233 7.27 -11.80 5.37
CA ALA A 233 6.55 -11.51 6.61
C ALA A 233 5.04 -11.83 6.50
N TRP A 234 4.41 -11.64 5.34
CA TRP A 234 3.01 -12.00 5.13
C TRP A 234 2.81 -13.52 5.12
N ASN A 235 3.72 -14.25 4.49
CA ASN A 235 3.65 -15.71 4.45
C ASN A 235 3.82 -16.29 5.86
N TRP A 236 4.74 -15.74 6.65
CA TRP A 236 4.90 -16.13 8.06
C TRP A 236 3.65 -15.80 8.89
N THR A 237 3.11 -14.57 8.78
CA THR A 237 1.92 -14.16 9.54
C THR A 237 0.67 -14.96 9.16
N THR A 238 0.45 -15.28 7.88
CA THR A 238 -0.69 -16.11 7.45
C THR A 238 -0.53 -17.58 7.85
N GLN A 239 0.69 -18.13 7.83
CA GLN A 239 0.96 -19.46 8.38
C GLN A 239 0.74 -19.49 9.89
N PHE A 240 1.20 -18.47 10.60
CA PHE A 240 0.97 -18.31 12.03
C PHE A 240 -0.54 -18.23 12.32
N ALA A 241 -1.25 -17.31 11.67
CA ALA A 241 -2.69 -17.11 11.83
C ALA A 241 -3.50 -18.37 11.50
N SER A 242 -3.15 -19.10 10.43
CA SER A 242 -3.86 -20.34 10.06
C SER A 242 -3.55 -21.51 10.99
N THR A 243 -2.32 -21.62 11.49
CA THR A 243 -1.95 -22.62 12.51
C THR A 243 -2.68 -22.32 13.81
N TYR A 244 -2.68 -21.05 14.20
CA TYR A 244 -3.36 -20.56 15.37
C TYR A 244 -4.88 -20.78 15.28
N ALA A 245 -5.52 -20.38 14.18
CA ALA A 245 -6.95 -20.59 13.96
C ALA A 245 -7.33 -22.08 14.07
N ARG A 246 -6.51 -22.96 13.49
CA ARG A 246 -6.70 -24.42 13.56
C ARG A 246 -6.57 -24.97 14.99
N GLN A 247 -5.59 -24.48 15.76
CA GLN A 247 -5.37 -24.91 17.14
C GLN A 247 -6.49 -24.42 18.08
N SER A 248 -6.98 -23.19 17.85
CA SER A 248 -8.06 -22.59 18.64
C SER A 248 -9.45 -23.05 18.20
N GLY A 249 -9.56 -23.90 17.16
CA GLY A 249 -10.84 -24.31 16.58
C GLY A 249 -11.62 -23.18 15.91
N ILE A 250 -10.98 -22.02 15.69
CA ILE A 250 -11.56 -20.84 15.05
C ILE A 250 -11.72 -21.16 13.56
N SER A 251 -12.96 -21.39 13.11
CA SER A 251 -13.23 -21.47 11.68
C SER A 251 -12.91 -20.12 11.03
N THR A 252 -12.32 -20.13 9.84
CA THR A 252 -12.20 -18.91 9.01
C THR A 252 -13.56 -18.30 8.67
N ASP A 253 -14.63 -19.09 8.76
CA ASP A 253 -16.02 -18.67 8.54
C ASP A 253 -16.55 -17.76 9.67
N LEU A 254 -15.85 -17.65 10.80
CA LEU A 254 -16.19 -16.71 11.89
C LEU A 254 -16.16 -15.25 11.44
N PHE A 255 -15.48 -14.96 10.34
CA PHE A 255 -15.43 -13.64 9.72
C PHE A 255 -16.35 -13.53 8.50
N SER A 256 -17.36 -14.41 8.39
CA SER A 256 -18.42 -14.24 7.40
C SER A 256 -19.21 -12.97 7.75
N PHE A 257 -18.97 -11.91 6.99
CA PHE A 257 -19.70 -10.66 7.16
C PHE A 257 -21.18 -10.84 6.78
N PRO A 258 -22.07 -9.98 7.32
CA PRO A 258 -23.48 -10.05 6.98
C PRO A 258 -23.72 -9.95 5.47
N THR A 259 -24.47 -10.89 4.92
CA THR A 259 -24.97 -10.80 3.55
C THR A 259 -26.09 -9.78 3.49
N GLY A 260 -26.07 -8.89 2.50
CA GLY A 260 -27.12 -7.86 2.33
C GLY A 260 -26.91 -6.59 3.17
N ALA A 261 -25.74 -6.40 3.77
CA ALA A 261 -25.33 -5.08 4.25
C ALA A 261 -25.15 -4.11 3.07
N GLU A 262 -25.66 -2.89 3.22
CA GLU A 262 -25.55 -1.79 2.25
C GLU A 262 -24.25 -1.00 2.38
N GLN A 263 -23.56 -1.15 3.51
CA GLN A 263 -22.20 -0.67 3.74
C GLN A 263 -21.52 -1.59 4.75
N VAL A 264 -20.23 -1.85 4.55
CA VAL A 264 -19.41 -2.59 5.50
C VAL A 264 -18.08 -1.88 5.69
N SER A 265 -17.67 -1.72 6.93
CA SER A 265 -16.43 -1.07 7.31
C SER A 265 -15.61 -1.98 8.21
N LEU A 266 -14.33 -2.13 7.87
CA LEU A 266 -13.33 -2.85 8.65
C LEU A 266 -12.23 -1.87 9.05
N ALA A 267 -11.96 -1.78 10.35
CA ALA A 267 -10.97 -0.89 10.90
C ALA A 267 -9.94 -1.64 11.75
N LEU A 268 -8.65 -1.33 11.56
CA LEU A 268 -7.59 -1.59 12.50
C LEU A 268 -7.49 -0.39 13.44
N VAL A 269 -7.86 -0.59 14.70
CA VAL A 269 -7.89 0.48 15.71
C VAL A 269 -6.52 0.63 16.36
N SER A 270 -5.94 -0.48 16.80
CA SER A 270 -4.65 -0.51 17.49
C SER A 270 -4.01 -1.90 17.44
N ILE A 271 -2.95 -2.10 18.21
CA ILE A 271 -2.37 -3.41 18.47
C ILE A 271 -2.07 -3.52 19.96
N ASP A 272 -2.43 -4.66 20.55
CA ASP A 272 -2.09 -4.98 21.94
C ASP A 272 -0.81 -5.83 21.96
N THR A 273 0.24 -5.29 22.57
CA THR A 273 1.53 -5.96 22.74
C THR A 273 1.79 -6.36 24.20
N SER A 274 0.77 -6.32 25.07
CA SER A 274 0.88 -6.74 26.47
C SER A 274 0.93 -8.26 26.66
N HIS A 275 0.60 -9.00 25.60
CA HIS A 275 0.63 -10.45 25.55
C HIS A 275 1.88 -10.98 24.87
N THR A 276 2.11 -12.29 24.97
CA THR A 276 3.26 -12.97 24.35
C THR A 276 3.31 -12.80 22.83
N LEU A 277 2.19 -12.45 22.21
CA LEU A 277 2.08 -12.19 20.78
C LEU A 277 1.30 -10.88 20.58
N PRO A 278 1.71 -10.02 19.64
CA PRO A 278 0.96 -8.83 19.28
C PRO A 278 -0.42 -9.20 18.72
N VAL A 279 -1.49 -8.70 19.34
CA VAL A 279 -2.88 -8.94 18.92
C VAL A 279 -3.41 -7.69 18.22
N PRO A 280 -3.72 -7.73 16.91
CA PRO A 280 -4.31 -6.60 16.21
C PRO A 280 -5.72 -6.35 16.75
N MET A 281 -6.01 -5.12 17.12
CA MET A 281 -7.31 -4.73 17.66
C MET A 281 -8.15 -4.15 16.54
N PHE A 282 -9.24 -4.83 16.18
CA PHE A 282 -10.07 -4.49 15.04
C PHE A 282 -11.52 -4.23 15.44
N ALA A 283 -12.18 -3.50 14.56
CA ALA A 283 -13.59 -3.17 14.64
C ALA A 283 -14.24 -3.32 13.27
N VAL A 284 -15.46 -3.84 13.25
CA VAL A 284 -16.29 -3.99 12.07
C VAL A 284 -17.64 -3.35 12.37
N ALA A 285 -18.13 -2.59 11.40
CA ALA A 285 -19.48 -2.08 11.38
C ALA A 285 -20.11 -2.41 10.02
N ALA A 286 -21.32 -2.96 10.02
CA ALA A 286 -22.09 -3.24 8.82
C ALA A 286 -23.48 -2.62 8.96
N ARG A 287 -23.89 -1.84 7.96
CA ARG A 287 -25.15 -1.08 7.96
C ARG A 287 -26.10 -1.61 6.91
N GLY A 288 -27.40 -1.57 7.19
CA GLY A 288 -28.48 -1.88 6.24
C GLY A 288 -29.38 -3.01 6.73
N SER A 289 -30.55 -3.16 6.12
CA SER A 289 -31.60 -4.07 6.60
C SER A 289 -31.20 -5.55 6.62
N GLY A 290 -30.23 -5.96 5.80
CA GLY A 290 -29.67 -7.32 5.83
C GLY A 290 -28.67 -7.55 6.97
N ALA A 291 -28.06 -6.48 7.51
CA ALA A 291 -27.07 -6.60 8.58
C ALA A 291 -27.71 -6.98 9.93
N THR A 292 -28.92 -6.49 10.18
CA THR A 292 -29.66 -6.73 11.44
C THR A 292 -30.38 -8.07 11.50
N GLN A 293 -30.50 -8.77 10.36
CA GLN A 293 -31.15 -10.08 10.28
C GLN A 293 -30.28 -11.21 10.85
N ILE A 294 -28.97 -10.96 11.04
CA ILE A 294 -28.11 -11.89 11.77
C ILE A 294 -28.30 -11.63 13.26
N LEU A 295 -29.07 -12.49 13.91
CA LEU A 295 -29.11 -12.48 15.37
C LEU A 295 -27.69 -12.77 15.86
N PRO A 296 -27.20 -12.06 16.89
CA PRO A 296 -25.89 -12.31 17.46
C PRO A 296 -25.66 -13.80 17.82
N THR A 297 -26.75 -14.53 18.13
CA THR A 297 -26.76 -15.96 18.48
C THR A 297 -26.59 -16.91 17.30
N ASP A 298 -26.80 -16.43 16.08
CA ASP A 298 -26.78 -17.25 14.86
C ASP A 298 -25.41 -17.24 14.17
N VAL A 299 -24.45 -16.50 14.73
CA VAL A 299 -23.05 -16.60 14.30
C VAL A 299 -22.60 -18.03 14.63
N PRO A 300 -22.18 -18.83 13.63
CA PRO A 300 -21.76 -20.21 13.84
C PRO A 300 -20.40 -20.20 14.55
N VAL A 301 -20.43 -20.14 15.87
CA VAL A 301 -19.23 -20.09 16.69
C VAL A 301 -18.94 -21.49 17.27
N PRO A 302 -17.73 -22.02 17.11
CA PRO A 302 -17.33 -23.32 17.68
C PRO A 302 -17.12 -23.30 19.20
N ALA A 303 -17.21 -22.14 19.84
CA ALA A 303 -17.00 -21.91 21.28
C ALA A 303 -18.30 -21.44 21.94
N PRO A 304 -18.52 -21.74 23.24
CA PRO A 304 -19.70 -21.26 23.96
C PRO A 304 -19.71 -19.73 23.98
N SER A 305 -20.72 -19.13 23.35
CA SER A 305 -20.98 -17.70 23.42
C SER A 305 -21.66 -17.36 24.74
N VAL A 306 -21.27 -16.24 25.35
CA VAL A 306 -21.93 -15.68 26.53
C VAL A 306 -22.70 -14.44 26.10
N SER A 307 -24.00 -14.39 26.40
CA SER A 307 -24.79 -13.18 26.18
C SER A 307 -24.28 -12.05 27.06
N TYR A 308 -24.08 -10.88 26.47
CA TYR A 308 -23.54 -9.70 27.13
C TYR A 308 -24.21 -8.45 26.58
N GLU A 309 -24.32 -7.40 27.39
CA GLU A 309 -24.95 -6.15 27.00
C GLU A 309 -23.90 -5.05 26.81
N TRP A 310 -23.93 -4.37 25.67
CA TRP A 310 -23.04 -3.28 25.32
C TRP A 310 -23.83 -1.98 25.29
N ASN A 311 -23.75 -1.16 26.34
CA ASN A 311 -24.45 0.13 26.41
C ASN A 311 -25.95 0.06 26.07
N GLY A 312 -26.67 -0.93 26.61
CA GLY A 312 -28.10 -1.13 26.33
C GLY A 312 -28.40 -2.11 25.19
N PHE A 313 -27.40 -2.49 24.39
CA PHE A 313 -27.58 -3.35 23.24
C PHE A 313 -27.18 -4.79 23.55
N LEU A 314 -28.12 -5.72 23.41
CA LEU A 314 -27.86 -7.14 23.59
C LEU A 314 -26.91 -7.66 22.49
N GLY A 315 -25.90 -8.40 22.92
CA GLY A 315 -24.89 -8.99 22.06
C GLY A 315 -24.33 -10.26 22.64
N ASN A 316 -23.21 -10.71 22.07
CA ASN A 316 -22.50 -11.88 22.52
C ASN A 316 -21.00 -11.60 22.67
N MET A 317 -20.41 -12.23 23.67
CA MET A 317 -18.98 -12.42 23.82
C MET A 317 -18.63 -13.87 23.48
N VAL A 318 -17.68 -14.04 22.59
CA VAL A 318 -17.12 -15.31 22.18
C VAL A 318 -15.65 -15.34 22.61
N PRO A 319 -15.28 -16.14 23.62
CA PRO A 319 -13.87 -16.30 23.95
C PRO A 319 -13.16 -17.07 22.83
N LEU A 320 -12.17 -16.43 22.20
CA LEU A 320 -11.35 -17.05 21.13
C LEU A 320 -10.02 -17.60 21.69
N LEU A 321 -9.44 -16.91 22.69
CA LEU A 321 -8.18 -17.27 23.32
C LEU A 321 -8.20 -17.00 24.83
N GLY A 322 -9.01 -17.77 25.57
CA GLY A 322 -9.17 -17.55 27.00
C GLY A 322 -9.52 -16.09 27.31
N SER A 323 -8.75 -15.44 28.18
CA SER A 323 -8.92 -14.03 28.54
C SER A 323 -8.17 -13.04 27.65
N GLN A 324 -7.35 -13.50 26.69
CA GLN A 324 -6.48 -12.63 25.89
C GLN A 324 -7.16 -12.08 24.64
N MET A 325 -8.10 -12.84 24.07
CA MET A 325 -8.82 -12.41 22.87
C MET A 325 -10.23 -13.00 22.87
N SER A 326 -11.22 -12.13 22.72
CA SER A 326 -12.62 -12.49 22.56
C SER A 326 -13.20 -11.72 21.40
N LEU A 327 -14.12 -12.32 20.66
CA LEU A 327 -14.93 -11.64 19.66
C LEU A 327 -16.22 -11.17 20.32
N TYR A 328 -16.53 -9.90 20.16
CA TYR A 328 -17.73 -9.26 20.68
C TYR A 328 -18.60 -8.86 19.50
N THR A 329 -19.90 -9.13 19.58
CA THR A 329 -20.86 -8.79 18.53
C THR A 329 -22.13 -8.21 19.13
N CYS A 330 -22.78 -7.27 18.46
CA CYS A 330 -24.13 -6.82 18.80
C CYS A 330 -24.81 -6.18 17.59
N VAL A 331 -26.10 -5.90 17.73
CA VAL A 331 -26.83 -5.02 16.81
C VAL A 331 -27.20 -3.75 17.57
N ALA A 332 -26.74 -2.60 17.08
CA ALA A 332 -27.02 -1.29 17.68
C ALA A 332 -27.43 -0.29 16.59
N ASN A 333 -28.56 0.39 16.77
CA ASN A 333 -29.06 1.43 15.86
C ASN A 333 -29.06 1.02 14.37
N ASP A 334 -29.59 -0.18 14.08
CA ASP A 334 -29.62 -0.79 12.74
C ASP A 334 -28.26 -1.17 12.13
N ASP A 335 -27.19 -1.11 12.92
CA ASP A 335 -25.85 -1.54 12.52
C ASP A 335 -25.48 -2.86 13.23
N PHE A 336 -24.93 -3.81 12.48
CA PHE A 336 -24.22 -4.95 13.04
C PHE A 336 -22.80 -4.54 13.39
N LEU A 337 -22.42 -4.76 14.64
CA LEU A 337 -21.12 -4.36 15.19
C LEU A 337 -20.34 -5.60 15.61
N MET A 338 -19.04 -5.59 15.36
CA MET A 338 -18.12 -6.61 15.83
C MET A 338 -16.78 -6.00 16.21
N ALA A 339 -16.19 -6.44 17.31
CA ALA A 339 -14.85 -6.04 17.72
C ALA A 339 -14.16 -7.20 18.45
N ASN A 340 -12.83 -7.18 18.56
CA ASN A 340 -12.10 -8.17 19.36
C ASN A 340 -11.63 -7.66 20.73
N SER A 341 -12.21 -6.54 21.19
CA SER A 341 -11.91 -5.92 22.47
C SER A 341 -13.15 -5.32 23.10
N GLU A 342 -13.38 -5.57 24.38
CA GLU A 342 -14.53 -5.03 25.12
C GLU A 342 -14.53 -3.50 25.14
N PRO A 343 -13.42 -2.79 25.44
CA PRO A 343 -13.36 -1.33 25.35
C PRO A 343 -13.77 -0.80 23.96
N ILE A 344 -13.32 -1.45 22.89
CA ILE A 344 -13.66 -1.04 21.51
C ILE A 344 -15.14 -1.31 21.24
N MET A 345 -15.65 -2.49 21.63
CA MET A 345 -17.06 -2.85 21.44
C MET A 345 -17.99 -1.89 22.16
N SER A 346 -17.69 -1.59 23.43
CA SER A 346 -18.44 -0.61 24.22
C SER A 346 -18.43 0.75 23.54
N ASP A 347 -17.26 1.20 23.08
CA ASP A 347 -17.14 2.47 22.37
C ASP A 347 -18.00 2.52 21.10
N LEU A 348 -17.94 1.48 20.26
CA LEU A 348 -18.75 1.36 19.06
C LEU A 348 -20.24 1.37 19.37
N ALA A 349 -20.71 0.51 20.28
CA ALA A 349 -22.12 0.39 20.61
C ALA A 349 -22.70 1.69 21.19
N GLY A 350 -21.90 2.44 21.97
CA GLY A 350 -22.35 3.67 22.61
C GLY A 350 -22.23 4.93 21.75
N ARG A 351 -21.30 4.97 20.80
CA ARG A 351 -20.89 6.22 20.12
C ARG A 351 -20.73 6.13 18.60
N LEU A 352 -20.98 4.97 17.98
CA LEU A 352 -20.99 4.91 16.51
C LEU A 352 -22.08 5.86 15.98
N ALA A 353 -21.65 6.89 15.28
CA ALA A 353 -22.53 7.91 14.74
C ALA A 353 -22.67 7.78 13.22
N LEU A 354 -23.67 8.45 12.66
CA LEU A 354 -23.67 8.73 11.22
C LEU A 354 -22.52 9.69 10.92
N GLY A 355 -21.45 9.17 10.33
CA GLY A 355 -20.38 10.00 9.78
C GLY A 355 -20.92 10.88 8.65
N PRO A 356 -20.23 12.00 8.32
CA PRO A 356 -20.60 12.81 7.17
C PRO A 356 -20.62 11.93 5.91
N ALA A 357 -21.65 12.10 5.09
CA ALA A 357 -21.72 11.43 3.80
C ALA A 357 -20.51 11.86 2.95
N GLU A 358 -19.78 10.88 2.42
CA GLU A 358 -18.72 11.16 1.46
C GLU A 358 -19.32 11.79 0.20
N ASN A 359 -18.64 12.79 -0.35
CA ASN A 359 -19.17 13.54 -1.49
C ASN A 359 -19.20 12.67 -2.75
N GLY A 360 -20.39 12.54 -3.36
CA GLY A 360 -20.58 11.94 -4.68
C GLY A 360 -20.81 10.42 -4.68
N ASP A 361 -20.72 9.82 -5.87
CA ASP A 361 -20.90 8.38 -6.12
C ASP A 361 -19.62 7.62 -5.71
N VAL A 362 -19.39 7.42 -4.40
CA VAL A 362 -18.24 6.66 -3.87
C VAL A 362 -18.71 5.26 -3.43
N ASP A 363 -17.99 4.23 -3.86
CA ASP A 363 -18.29 2.82 -3.59
C ASP A 363 -17.30 2.15 -2.63
N VAL A 364 -16.09 2.71 -2.51
CA VAL A 364 -15.05 2.27 -1.58
C VAL A 364 -14.30 3.47 -1.02
N VAL A 365 -14.00 3.46 0.27
CA VAL A 365 -13.12 4.43 0.93
C VAL A 365 -12.05 3.68 1.70
N ILE A 366 -10.80 4.06 1.49
CA ILE A 366 -9.67 3.62 2.31
C ILE A 366 -9.11 4.85 3.01
N SER A 367 -9.06 4.81 4.34
CA SER A 367 -8.46 5.89 5.12
C SER A 367 -7.44 5.35 6.11
N ALA A 368 -6.42 6.14 6.42
CA ALA A 368 -5.47 5.82 7.47
C ALA A 368 -5.14 7.09 8.25
N ASP A 369 -5.10 6.99 9.57
CA ASP A 369 -4.55 8.04 10.43
C ASP A 369 -3.08 7.70 10.70
N TRP A 370 -2.16 8.52 10.18
CA TRP A 370 -0.73 8.23 10.27
C TRP A 370 -0.20 8.34 11.69
N LYS A 371 -0.85 9.09 12.58
CA LYS A 371 -0.50 9.16 14.00
C LYS A 371 -0.86 7.86 14.70
N MET A 372 -2.05 7.32 14.42
CA MET A 372 -2.49 6.04 14.97
C MET A 372 -1.71 4.87 14.35
N MET A 373 -1.41 4.91 13.05
CA MET A 373 -0.54 3.94 12.39
C MET A 373 0.88 3.96 12.97
N ALA A 374 1.46 5.14 13.21
CA ALA A 374 2.76 5.25 13.86
C ALA A 374 2.77 4.67 15.27
N LYS A 375 1.68 4.79 16.03
CA LYS A 375 1.52 4.15 17.34
C LYS A 375 1.54 2.63 17.21
N VAL A 376 0.77 2.06 16.27
CA VAL A 376 0.77 0.62 15.98
C VAL A 376 2.17 0.13 15.62
N LEU A 377 2.84 0.82 14.70
CA LEU A 377 4.20 0.47 14.25
C LEU A 377 5.23 0.59 15.39
N THR A 378 5.09 1.60 16.25
CA THR A 378 5.95 1.79 17.43
C THR A 378 5.81 0.64 18.42
N SER A 379 4.58 0.28 18.79
CA SER A 379 4.33 -0.87 19.68
C SER A 379 4.90 -2.16 19.10
N LEU A 380 4.68 -2.40 17.79
CA LEU A 380 5.24 -3.56 17.10
C LEU A 380 6.77 -3.59 17.09
N ALA A 381 7.43 -2.47 16.77
CA ALA A 381 8.87 -2.43 16.72
C ALA A 381 9.50 -2.55 18.11
N GLN A 382 8.90 -1.93 19.13
CA GLN A 382 9.36 -2.08 20.51
C GLN A 382 9.26 -3.53 20.97
N PHE A 383 8.10 -4.17 20.75
CA PHE A 383 7.94 -5.60 20.99
C PHE A 383 9.00 -6.41 20.24
N ALA A 384 9.18 -6.19 18.94
CA ALA A 384 10.14 -6.92 18.15
C ALA A 384 11.61 -6.69 18.60
N GLY A 385 11.93 -5.51 19.12
CA GLY A 385 13.25 -5.19 19.68
C GLY A 385 13.49 -5.80 21.06
N GLU A 386 12.48 -5.83 21.93
CA GLU A 386 12.53 -6.45 23.26
C GLU A 386 12.74 -7.97 23.17
N TYR A 387 12.08 -8.61 22.20
CA TYR A 387 12.21 -10.04 21.94
C TYR A 387 13.28 -10.39 20.88
N GLU A 388 14.12 -9.43 20.47
CA GLU A 388 15.18 -9.58 19.46
C GLU A 388 14.73 -10.29 18.16
N LEU A 389 13.49 -10.05 17.75
CA LEU A 389 12.88 -10.61 16.53
C LEU A 389 13.41 -9.93 15.26
N LEU A 390 14.04 -8.76 15.40
CA LEU A 390 14.62 -8.01 14.30
C LEU A 390 16.11 -8.39 14.13
N PRO A 391 16.52 -8.87 12.94
CA PRO A 391 17.91 -9.24 12.73
C PRO A 391 18.87 -8.08 13.02
N ARG A 392 19.78 -8.29 13.97
CA ARG A 392 20.84 -7.33 14.35
C ARG A 392 20.33 -6.01 14.96
N LEU A 393 19.11 -5.99 15.48
CA LEU A 393 18.56 -4.82 16.17
C LEU A 393 18.02 -5.26 17.53
N ASN A 394 18.60 -4.72 18.60
CA ASN A 394 18.05 -4.85 19.94
C ASN A 394 17.07 -3.70 20.26
N ALA A 395 16.52 -3.68 21.47
CA ALA A 395 15.58 -2.65 21.92
C ALA A 395 16.16 -1.21 21.84
N ASP A 396 17.45 -1.03 22.13
CA ASP A 396 18.10 0.27 22.02
C ASP A 396 18.29 0.68 20.56
N ASP A 397 18.72 -0.23 19.69
CA ASP A 397 18.83 0.02 18.25
C ASP A 397 17.48 0.42 17.66
N VAL A 398 16.40 -0.26 18.04
CA VAL A 398 15.03 0.11 17.64
C VAL A 398 14.71 1.53 18.11
N ARG A 399 14.98 1.84 19.39
CA ARG A 399 14.71 3.16 19.98
C ARG A 399 15.42 4.28 19.22
N TYR A 400 16.67 4.09 18.84
CA TYR A 400 17.47 5.16 18.22
C TYR A 400 17.40 5.19 16.69
N THR A 401 17.06 4.09 16.01
CA THR A 401 17.13 3.99 14.54
C THR A 401 15.78 3.78 13.85
N VAL A 402 14.80 3.19 14.54
CA VAL A 402 13.49 2.84 13.97
C VAL A 402 12.42 3.80 14.46
N LEU A 403 12.29 3.98 15.78
CA LEU A 403 11.20 4.80 16.35
C LEU A 403 11.17 6.25 15.85
N PRO A 404 12.31 6.96 15.65
CA PRO A 404 12.29 8.32 15.09
C PRO A 404 11.60 8.40 13.72
N LYS A 405 11.68 7.33 12.90
CA LYS A 405 11.00 7.27 11.60
C LYS A 405 9.49 7.23 11.77
N PHE A 406 8.98 6.46 12.74
CA PHE A 406 7.55 6.41 13.04
C PHE A 406 7.05 7.71 13.67
N THR A 407 7.86 8.37 14.49
CA THR A 407 7.57 9.75 14.94
C THR A 407 7.40 10.69 13.75
N GLY A 408 8.28 10.62 12.74
CA GLY A 408 8.11 11.37 11.49
C GLY A 408 6.80 11.02 10.77
N LEU A 409 6.48 9.73 10.64
CA LEU A 409 5.22 9.27 10.02
C LEU A 409 3.99 9.82 10.76
N SER A 410 4.03 9.92 12.09
CA SER A 410 2.90 10.43 12.88
C SER A 410 2.48 11.86 12.52
N LYS A 411 3.35 12.62 11.85
CA LYS A 411 3.15 14.04 11.48
C LYS A 411 2.54 14.21 10.08
N LEU A 412 2.25 13.12 9.37
CA LEU A 412 1.74 13.17 8.00
C LEU A 412 0.22 13.36 7.90
N GLY A 413 -0.48 13.37 9.04
CA GLY A 413 -1.94 13.57 9.09
C GLY A 413 -2.70 12.33 8.66
N THR A 414 -3.62 12.46 7.70
CA THR A 414 -4.47 11.33 7.24
C THR A 414 -4.23 10.99 5.77
N MET A 415 -4.39 9.72 5.42
CA MET A 415 -4.57 9.26 4.05
C MET A 415 -6.06 9.08 3.79
N THR A 416 -6.55 9.45 2.61
CA THR A 416 -7.91 9.13 2.18
C THR A 416 -7.93 8.86 0.69
N LEU A 417 -8.41 7.67 0.31
CA LEU A 417 -8.62 7.23 -1.06
C LEU A 417 -10.10 6.92 -1.24
N SER A 418 -10.75 7.61 -2.17
CA SER A 418 -12.15 7.40 -2.53
C SER A 418 -12.22 6.75 -3.90
N GLY A 419 -12.88 5.61 -4.00
CA GLY A 419 -13.02 4.80 -5.19
C GLY A 419 -14.47 4.71 -5.66
N ARG A 420 -14.67 4.83 -6.97
CA ARG A 420 -15.94 4.65 -7.66
C ARG A 420 -15.85 3.48 -8.62
N SER A 421 -16.86 2.62 -8.61
CA SER A 421 -17.01 1.54 -9.57
C SER A 421 -17.37 2.07 -10.96
N ASN A 422 -16.70 1.52 -11.98
CA ASN A 422 -16.87 1.88 -13.38
C ASN A 422 -16.60 0.67 -14.28
N LYS A 423 -17.66 -0.04 -14.68
CA LYS A 423 -17.57 -1.15 -15.65
C LYS A 423 -16.54 -2.23 -15.25
N GLY A 424 -16.59 -2.68 -13.99
CA GLY A 424 -15.71 -3.74 -13.47
C GLY A 424 -14.29 -3.30 -13.09
N ARG A 425 -14.11 -1.99 -12.86
CA ARG A 425 -12.91 -1.41 -12.24
C ARG A 425 -13.34 -0.42 -11.15
N ILE A 426 -12.47 -0.17 -10.18
CA ILE A 426 -12.58 0.99 -9.29
C ILE A 426 -11.65 2.07 -9.83
N ASP A 427 -12.20 3.21 -10.21
CA ASP A 427 -11.44 4.44 -10.43
C ASP A 427 -11.36 5.18 -9.09
N PHE A 428 -10.15 5.47 -8.61
CA PHE A 428 -9.96 6.11 -7.31
C PHE A 428 -9.18 7.41 -7.42
N THR A 429 -9.44 8.30 -6.47
CA THR A 429 -8.73 9.55 -6.25
C THR A 429 -8.51 9.76 -4.76
N GLY A 430 -7.46 10.45 -4.38
CA GLY A 430 -7.24 10.72 -2.96
C GLY A 430 -5.99 11.50 -2.66
N LEU A 431 -5.72 11.64 -1.38
CA LEU A 431 -4.50 12.23 -0.83
C LEU A 431 -3.79 11.16 0.00
N LEU A 432 -2.48 11.01 -0.21
CA LEU A 432 -1.67 10.15 0.66
C LEU A 432 -1.46 10.81 2.03
N PHE A 433 -1.43 12.14 2.06
CA PHE A 433 -1.17 12.93 3.24
C PHE A 433 -2.02 14.18 3.25
N GLN A 434 -2.96 14.26 4.16
CA GLN A 434 -3.71 15.46 4.44
C GLN A 434 -3.27 15.92 5.82
N PRO A 435 -2.50 17.02 5.93
CA PRO A 435 -2.18 17.60 7.22
C PRO A 435 -3.50 17.73 7.99
N GLY A 436 -3.57 17.12 9.17
CA GLY A 436 -4.77 17.23 10.00
C GLY A 436 -5.07 18.71 10.20
N GLY A 437 -6.21 19.17 9.69
CA GLY A 437 -6.83 20.40 10.14
C GLY A 437 -7.33 20.15 11.56
N VAL A 438 -6.41 20.25 12.51
CA VAL A 438 -6.69 20.44 13.92
C VAL A 438 -6.09 21.83 14.16
N ASP A 439 -6.86 22.89 13.99
CA ASP A 439 -7.95 23.24 14.92
C ASP A 439 -9.25 23.65 14.20
N GLU A 440 -10.30 22.83 14.27
CA GLU A 440 -11.64 23.38 14.51
C GLU A 440 -12.02 22.98 15.96
N PRO A 441 -12.50 23.95 16.76
CA PRO A 441 -12.46 23.96 18.23
C PRO A 441 -13.30 22.89 18.94
#